data_AF-A0A1A7XQ92-F1
#
_entry.id   AF-A0A1A7XQ92-F1
#
_cell.length_a   1.000
_cell.length_b   1.000
_cell.length_c   1.000
_cell.angle_alpha   90.00
_cell.angle_beta   90.00
_cell.angle_gamma   90.00
#
_symmetry.space_group_name_H-M   'P 1'
#
loop_
_entity.id
_entity.type
_entity.pdbx_description
1 polymer ?
#
loop_
_entity_poly.entity_id
_entity_poly.type
_entity_poly.pdbx_seq_one_letter_code
_entity_poly.pdbx_strand_id
1 'polypeptide(L)'
;MVVLVDLAHGGCPGCTGASLLRESGLCVFLLCGRTHRDISSFSEALQMLHSRVQILDSGSIAECLYCFKQAVDQLDLDLLDLSSIRVCTTARGREELVQYQELLFTAVYRFDYEVGQLTCTSCRGSTHSDPPGLTVQEEVSTFVQQLPALKGDIRVLKSPLIPDCFGHGFTTRSGGVSCIPTLSSLNLFSSCKRRDPVAVVMENKRRLSLHAGFHPLPLQSVKVNHANDVWVFGQAEPDSYDSVVTNQSGLVLMAPGADCIPILFADPVKRVIGAAHAGWKGTIMGVAMATVNAMVANFDCHLSNILVAVGPAVGVCCFTLLREQALDFLRIHPDCVPDPESPKPHVDIRLANRVLLQNGGILPEHIHDNSVKDQLCVSPCTSCHPDDFFSHVRDGLNFGTQMGFLWVKGTAEQATAPVGQT
;
A
#
# COMPACT_ATOMS: atom_id res chain seq x y z
N MET A 1 0.79 19.25 21.46
CA MET A 1 0.13 19.69 20.21
C MET A 1 1.20 20.09 19.21
N VAL A 2 1.05 19.70 17.94
CA VAL A 2 1.97 20.04 16.86
C VAL A 2 1.45 21.27 16.10
N VAL A 3 2.32 22.22 15.83
CA VAL A 3 2.00 23.43 15.06
C VAL A 3 2.94 23.54 13.87
N LEU A 4 2.40 23.68 12.67
CA LEU A 4 3.13 23.98 11.44
C LEU A 4 2.88 25.45 11.06
N VAL A 5 3.94 26.24 10.97
CA VAL A 5 3.90 27.65 10.58
C VAL A 5 4.43 27.79 9.16
N ASP A 6 3.56 28.20 8.25
CA ASP A 6 3.89 28.38 6.84
C ASP A 6 4.47 29.78 6.57
N LEU A 7 5.78 29.83 6.39
CA LEU A 7 6.51 31.03 5.98
C LEU A 7 6.79 31.02 4.47
N ALA A 8 6.75 29.85 3.82
CA ALA A 8 7.01 29.67 2.39
C ALA A 8 5.98 30.44 1.52
N HIS A 9 4.72 30.53 1.93
CA HIS A 9 3.65 31.22 1.20
C HIS A 9 3.31 32.61 1.79
N GLY A 10 4.32 33.31 2.32
CA GLY A 10 4.22 34.74 2.68
C GLY A 10 3.92 35.05 4.14
N GLY A 11 4.14 34.12 5.06
CA GLY A 11 4.08 34.39 6.50
C GLY A 11 5.30 35.17 6.99
N CYS A 12 5.12 36.37 7.56
CA CYS A 12 6.21 37.05 8.28
C CYS A 12 6.33 36.49 9.71
N PRO A 13 7.53 36.10 10.18
CA PRO A 13 7.73 35.56 11.52
C PRO A 13 7.20 36.47 12.64
N GLY A 14 7.35 37.79 12.50
CA GLY A 14 6.85 38.77 13.47
C GLY A 14 5.32 38.85 13.56
N CYS A 15 4.60 38.45 12.51
CA CYS A 15 3.13 38.45 12.48
C CYS A 15 2.54 37.10 12.92
N THR A 16 3.22 35.99 12.65
CA THR A 16 2.83 34.64 13.11
C THR A 16 3.21 34.37 14.57
N GLY A 17 4.23 35.04 15.11
CA GLY A 17 4.71 34.80 16.47
C GLY A 17 3.74 35.20 17.59
N ALA A 18 3.02 36.33 17.47
CA ALA A 18 2.34 36.93 18.62
C ALA A 18 1.23 36.06 19.27
N SER A 19 0.61 35.15 18.51
CA SER A 19 -0.40 34.20 19.02
C SER A 19 0.21 32.88 19.53
N LEU A 20 1.30 32.40 18.92
CA LEU A 20 1.96 31.13 19.26
C LEU A 20 2.83 31.21 20.51
N LEU A 21 3.32 32.40 20.87
CA LEU A 21 4.19 32.65 22.02
C LEU A 21 3.49 32.51 23.41
N ARG A 22 2.18 32.21 23.47
CA ARG A 22 1.40 32.15 24.73
C ARG A 22 1.06 30.75 25.23
N GLU A 23 1.29 29.71 24.43
CA GLU A 23 0.92 28.33 24.77
C GLU A 23 2.19 27.50 25.10
N SER A 24 2.28 27.00 26.34
CA SER A 24 3.39 26.14 26.77
C SER A 24 3.20 24.69 26.30
N GLY A 25 4.28 24.01 25.92
CA GLY A 25 4.24 22.58 25.52
C GLY A 25 3.96 22.31 24.03
N LEU A 26 4.14 23.30 23.17
CA LEU A 26 4.01 23.16 21.71
C LEU A 26 5.28 22.60 21.06
N CYS A 27 5.11 21.71 20.07
CA CYS A 27 6.16 21.39 19.10
C CYS A 27 5.88 22.21 17.84
N VAL A 28 6.76 23.15 17.52
CA VAL A 28 6.58 24.13 16.44
C VAL A 28 7.50 23.79 15.28
N PHE A 29 6.94 23.73 14.07
CA PHE A 29 7.67 23.50 12.84
C PHE A 29 7.54 24.73 11.93
N LEU A 30 8.66 25.26 11.45
CA LEU A 30 8.70 26.43 10.57
C LEU A 30 8.96 25.99 9.13
N LEU A 31 7.94 26.03 8.27
CA LEU A 31 8.05 25.72 6.85
C LEU A 31 8.58 26.95 6.10
N CYS A 32 9.86 26.97 5.79
CA CYS A 32 10.55 28.13 5.23
C CYS A 32 10.75 28.03 3.71
N GLY A 33 10.83 26.81 3.17
CA GLY A 33 11.19 26.59 1.76
C GLY A 33 12.55 27.21 1.41
N ARG A 34 12.79 27.50 0.12
CA ARG A 34 14.07 28.06 -0.36
C ARG A 34 14.26 29.56 -0.10
N THR A 35 13.24 30.26 0.39
CA THR A 35 13.11 31.72 0.23
C THR A 35 13.49 32.56 1.46
N HIS A 36 13.73 31.97 2.64
CA HIS A 36 14.06 32.75 3.85
C HIS A 36 15.43 32.40 4.43
N ARG A 37 16.37 33.38 4.41
CA ARG A 37 17.72 33.25 5.03
C ARG A 37 17.86 33.99 6.38
N ASP A 38 16.96 34.91 6.73
CA ASP A 38 16.99 35.66 8.01
C ASP A 38 15.94 35.13 9.01
N ILE A 39 16.16 33.93 9.56
CA ILE A 39 15.28 33.28 10.56
C ILE A 39 15.87 33.34 11.98
N SER A 40 17.13 33.79 12.13
CA SER A 40 17.90 33.77 13.38
C SER A 40 17.20 34.47 14.54
N SER A 41 16.71 35.69 14.34
CA SER A 41 16.06 36.50 15.37
C SER A 41 14.71 35.93 15.85
N PHE A 42 13.98 35.24 14.99
CA PHE A 42 12.70 34.62 15.33
C PHE A 42 12.87 33.26 16.03
N SER A 43 13.85 32.47 15.58
CA SER A 43 14.23 31.21 16.21
C SER A 43 14.69 31.44 17.65
N GLU A 44 15.54 32.45 17.88
CA GLU A 44 16.01 32.84 19.22
C GLU A 44 14.85 33.23 20.14
N ALA A 45 13.87 34.00 19.65
CA ALA A 45 12.70 34.40 20.43
C ALA A 45 11.80 33.22 20.85
N LEU A 46 11.66 32.20 19.99
CA LEU A 46 10.87 31.00 20.29
C LEU A 46 11.61 29.98 21.18
N GLN A 47 12.93 29.85 21.03
CA GLN A 47 13.77 28.99 21.87
C GLN A 47 13.74 29.42 23.35
N MET A 48 13.57 30.72 23.63
CA MET A 48 13.41 31.26 24.99
C MET A 48 12.11 30.82 25.69
N LEU A 49 11.14 30.24 24.96
CA LEU A 49 9.78 29.93 25.45
C LEU A 49 9.52 28.44 25.77
N HIS A 50 10.57 27.64 25.99
CA HIS A 50 10.46 26.19 26.26
C HIS A 50 9.68 25.40 25.17
N SER A 51 9.49 25.95 23.97
CA SER A 51 8.90 25.26 22.83
C SER A 51 9.98 24.54 22.02
N ARG A 52 9.71 23.30 21.57
CA ARG A 52 10.62 22.56 20.67
C ARG A 52 10.39 23.10 19.26
N VAL A 53 11.31 23.93 18.77
CA VAL A 53 11.24 24.51 17.41
C VAL A 53 12.09 23.70 16.44
N GLN A 54 11.52 23.32 15.30
CA GLN A 54 12.22 22.69 14.19
C GLN A 54 12.04 23.52 12.91
N ILE A 55 13.13 23.76 12.19
CA ILE A 55 13.11 24.52 10.94
C ILE A 55 13.10 23.53 9.78
N LEU A 56 12.19 23.72 8.82
CA LEU A 56 12.05 22.93 7.61
C LEU A 56 12.46 23.81 6.42
N ASP A 57 13.74 23.75 6.05
CA ASP A 57 14.39 24.55 4.99
C ASP A 57 15.05 23.68 3.91
N SER A 58 14.84 22.36 3.96
CA SER A 58 15.44 21.40 3.05
C SER A 58 14.71 21.38 1.70
N GLY A 59 15.42 21.77 0.64
CA GLY A 59 15.10 21.42 -0.75
C GLY A 59 13.77 21.97 -1.26
N SER A 60 12.75 21.11 -1.36
CA SER A 60 11.42 21.43 -1.89
C SER A 60 10.35 21.40 -0.78
N ILE A 61 9.13 21.90 -1.05
CA ILE A 61 8.04 21.87 -0.06
C ILE A 61 7.64 20.42 0.22
N ALA A 62 7.60 19.56 -0.81
CA ALA A 62 7.36 18.13 -0.65
C ALA A 62 8.36 17.47 0.33
N GLU A 63 9.65 17.78 0.19
CA GLU A 63 10.70 17.28 1.09
C GLU A 63 10.49 17.78 2.53
N CYS A 64 10.26 19.08 2.70
CA CYS A 64 9.99 19.67 4.02
C CYS A 64 8.79 19.02 4.71
N LEU A 65 7.68 18.80 3.98
CA LEU A 65 6.47 18.18 4.52
C LEU A 65 6.64 16.69 4.79
N TYR A 66 7.45 15.99 3.99
CA TYR A 66 7.82 14.60 4.27
C TYR A 66 8.64 14.50 5.56
N CYS A 67 9.66 15.35 5.73
CA CYS A 67 10.46 15.42 6.96
C CYS A 67 9.60 15.79 8.17
N PHE A 68 8.69 16.76 8.01
CA PHE A 68 7.70 17.12 9.03
C PHE A 68 6.87 15.91 9.45
N LYS A 69 6.31 15.16 8.49
CA LYS A 69 5.54 13.94 8.78
C LYS A 69 6.35 12.93 9.58
N GLN A 70 7.61 12.68 9.18
CA GLN A 70 8.48 11.74 9.89
C GLN A 70 8.73 12.17 11.34
N ALA A 71 8.94 13.47 11.57
CA ALA A 71 9.09 14.01 12.92
C ALA A 71 7.80 13.86 13.75
N VAL A 72 6.63 14.10 13.15
CA VAL A 72 5.33 13.88 13.82
C VAL A 72 5.12 12.41 14.16
N ASP A 73 5.41 11.49 13.24
CA ASP A 73 5.28 10.05 13.48
C ASP A 73 6.19 9.57 14.61
N GLN A 74 7.38 10.15 14.77
CA GLN A 74 8.27 9.85 15.89
C GLN A 74 7.72 10.37 17.22
N LEU A 75 7.13 11.58 17.23
CA LEU A 75 6.55 12.16 18.44
C LEU A 75 5.28 11.42 18.92
N ASP A 76 4.47 10.91 17.99
CA ASP A 76 3.21 10.20 18.28
C ASP A 76 3.46 8.80 18.89
N LEU A 77 4.63 8.20 18.66
CA LEU A 77 5.05 6.96 19.33
C LEU A 77 5.31 7.16 20.83
N ASP A 78 5.61 8.38 21.27
CA ASP A 78 5.97 8.71 22.66
C ASP A 78 4.79 9.24 23.49
N LEU A 79 3.77 9.81 22.85
CA LEU A 79 2.68 10.53 23.51
C LEU A 79 1.37 10.25 22.77
N LEU A 80 0.64 9.23 23.23
CA LEU A 80 -0.69 8.82 22.74
C LEU A 80 -1.54 10.05 22.34
N ASP A 81 -1.78 10.21 21.04
CA ASP A 81 -2.77 11.12 20.40
C ASP A 81 -2.25 12.46 19.83
N LEU A 82 -1.10 12.47 19.13
CA LEU A 82 -0.58 13.65 18.40
C LEU A 82 -0.98 13.69 16.92
N SER A 83 -2.22 13.28 16.63
CA SER A 83 -2.79 13.31 15.27
C SER A 83 -3.34 14.68 14.87
N SER A 84 -3.43 15.65 15.79
CA SER A 84 -3.88 17.02 15.48
C SER A 84 -2.70 17.95 15.20
N ILE A 85 -2.72 18.54 14.00
CA ILE A 85 -1.75 19.49 13.48
C ILE A 85 -2.48 20.81 13.24
N ARG A 86 -2.12 21.83 14.01
CA ARG A 86 -2.55 23.20 13.73
C ARG A 86 -1.65 23.78 12.64
N VAL A 87 -2.24 24.32 11.56
CA VAL A 87 -1.49 24.94 10.47
C VAL A 87 -1.78 26.43 10.40
N CYS A 88 -0.78 27.27 10.64
CA CYS A 88 -0.89 28.72 10.51
C CYS A 88 -0.36 29.13 9.12
N THR A 89 -1.24 29.62 8.24
CA THR A 89 -0.88 29.94 6.84
C THR A 89 -1.72 31.12 6.27
N THR A 90 -1.38 31.56 5.06
CA THR A 90 -2.17 32.51 4.26
C THR A 90 -3.29 31.81 3.49
N ALA A 91 -4.23 32.56 2.89
CA ALA A 91 -5.29 31.97 2.06
C ALA A 91 -4.71 31.18 0.88
N ARG A 92 -3.69 31.74 0.21
CA ARG A 92 -2.96 31.06 -0.86
C ARG A 92 -2.22 29.82 -0.35
N GLY A 93 -1.51 29.92 0.77
CA GLY A 93 -0.78 28.79 1.33
C GLY A 93 -1.71 27.61 1.69
N ARG A 94 -2.94 27.89 2.15
CA ARG A 94 -3.95 26.84 2.36
C ARG A 94 -4.33 26.11 1.06
N GLU A 95 -4.52 26.82 -0.05
CA GLU A 95 -4.87 26.22 -1.35
C GLU A 95 -3.78 25.27 -1.87
N GLU A 96 -2.51 25.63 -1.66
CA GLU A 96 -1.37 24.81 -2.05
C GLU A 96 -1.14 23.64 -1.06
N LEU A 97 -1.15 23.89 0.25
CA LEU A 97 -0.87 22.88 1.29
C LEU A 97 -1.90 21.75 1.36
N VAL A 98 -3.17 22.02 1.02
CA VAL A 98 -4.20 20.97 0.95
C VAL A 98 -3.84 19.90 -0.09
N GLN A 99 -3.25 20.28 -1.23
CA GLN A 99 -2.81 19.32 -2.26
C GLN A 99 -1.64 18.47 -1.76
N TYR A 100 -0.68 19.06 -1.06
CA TYR A 100 0.39 18.29 -0.42
C TYR A 100 -0.15 17.36 0.67
N GLN A 101 -1.13 17.82 1.45
CA GLN A 101 -1.79 17.02 2.47
C GLN A 101 -2.42 15.75 1.87
N GLU A 102 -3.15 15.87 0.76
CA GLU A 102 -3.79 14.73 0.08
C GLU A 102 -2.78 13.69 -0.45
N LEU A 103 -1.58 14.13 -0.83
CA LEU A 103 -0.55 13.26 -1.42
C LEU A 103 0.39 12.65 -0.37
N LEU A 104 0.77 13.42 0.65
CA LEU A 104 1.81 13.07 1.62
C LEU A 104 1.27 12.69 3.00
N PHE A 105 -0.04 12.85 3.27
CA PHE A 105 -0.66 12.50 4.55
C PHE A 105 -1.90 11.62 4.31
N THR A 106 -2.44 11.07 5.39
CA THR A 106 -3.72 10.33 5.38
C THR A 106 -4.68 10.90 6.41
N ALA A 107 -5.92 10.41 6.46
CA ALA A 107 -6.93 10.89 7.40
C ALA A 107 -6.60 10.60 8.88
N VAL A 108 -5.53 9.84 9.16
CA VAL A 108 -4.99 9.70 10.53
C VAL A 108 -4.49 11.06 11.03
N TYR A 109 -4.01 11.95 10.16
CA TYR A 109 -3.56 13.29 10.53
C TYR A 109 -4.71 14.28 10.32
N ARG A 110 -5.10 14.97 11.38
CA ARG A 110 -6.10 16.03 11.39
C ARG A 110 -5.40 17.39 11.25
N PHE A 111 -5.64 18.05 10.13
CA PHE A 111 -5.13 19.38 9.87
C PHE A 111 -6.19 20.43 10.19
N ASP A 112 -5.92 21.29 11.16
CA ASP A 112 -6.77 22.42 11.54
C ASP A 112 -6.09 23.72 11.04
N TYR A 113 -6.57 24.26 9.91
CA TYR A 113 -5.99 25.45 9.26
C TYR A 113 -6.50 26.76 9.88
N GLU A 114 -5.57 27.56 10.38
CA GLU A 114 -5.78 28.93 10.84
C GLU A 114 -5.27 29.91 9.77
N VAL A 115 -6.21 30.49 9.02
CA VAL A 115 -5.91 31.43 7.94
C VAL A 115 -5.91 32.86 8.48
N GLY A 116 -4.75 33.52 8.48
CA GLY A 116 -4.59 34.90 8.93
C GLY A 116 -4.26 35.88 7.80
N GLN A 117 -4.57 37.17 8.00
CA GLN A 117 -3.96 38.26 7.22
C GLN A 117 -2.51 38.45 7.67
N LEU A 118 -1.60 37.60 7.16
CA LEU A 118 -0.16 37.70 7.41
C LEU A 118 0.51 38.81 6.56
N THR A 119 -0.26 39.81 6.13
CA THR A 119 0.21 40.92 5.33
C THR A 119 0.78 42.01 6.24
N CYS A 120 2.06 41.92 6.55
CA CYS A 120 2.76 43.04 7.19
C CYS A 120 3.03 44.15 6.15
N THR A 121 2.84 45.42 6.54
CA THR A 121 3.07 46.58 5.67
C THR A 121 4.54 46.75 5.28
N SER A 122 5.47 46.24 6.09
CA SER A 122 6.92 46.16 5.84
C SER A 122 7.31 45.02 4.88
N CYS A 123 6.37 44.14 4.55
CA CYS A 123 6.59 42.88 3.84
C CYS A 123 6.11 42.96 2.37
N ARG A 124 5.99 44.18 1.83
CA ARG A 124 5.73 44.42 0.40
C ARG A 124 6.97 44.06 -0.43
N GLY A 125 7.10 42.77 -0.74
CA GLY A 125 8.08 42.21 -1.67
C GLY A 125 8.05 40.71 -1.45
N SER A 126 7.44 39.90 -2.30
CA SER A 126 7.47 39.92 -3.76
C SER A 126 6.12 39.48 -4.34
N THR A 127 5.56 40.27 -5.26
CA THR A 127 4.76 39.70 -6.33
C THR A 127 5.72 38.94 -7.25
N HIS A 128 6.07 37.71 -6.89
CA HIS A 128 6.81 36.84 -7.80
C HIS A 128 5.82 36.22 -8.77
N SER A 129 5.85 36.76 -9.98
CA SER A 129 5.51 36.07 -11.22
C SER A 129 6.55 34.98 -11.43
N ASP A 130 6.55 33.92 -10.61
CA ASP A 130 7.34 32.74 -10.94
C ASP A 130 6.75 32.13 -12.22
N PRO A 131 7.60 31.64 -13.15
CA PRO A 131 7.12 30.81 -14.25
C PRO A 131 6.29 29.66 -13.67
N PRO A 132 5.37 29.03 -14.43
CA PRO A 132 4.58 27.93 -13.88
C PRO A 132 5.57 26.86 -13.40
N GLY A 133 5.74 26.78 -12.08
CA GLY A 133 6.58 25.76 -11.45
C GLY A 133 5.98 24.39 -11.71
N LEU A 134 6.67 23.35 -11.26
CA LEU A 134 6.07 22.02 -11.18
C LEU A 134 4.74 22.11 -10.43
N THR A 135 3.72 21.43 -10.93
CA THR A 135 2.50 21.22 -10.15
C THR A 135 2.86 20.50 -8.84
N VAL A 136 2.04 20.66 -7.79
CA VAL A 136 2.24 19.96 -6.51
C VAL A 136 2.40 18.45 -6.71
N GLN A 137 1.63 17.87 -7.64
CA GLN A 137 1.72 16.46 -7.99
C GLN A 137 3.07 16.09 -8.63
N GLU A 138 3.59 16.89 -9.55
CA GLU A 138 4.90 16.67 -10.17
C GLU A 138 6.04 16.85 -9.16
N GLU A 139 5.98 17.86 -8.28
CA GLU A 139 6.98 18.07 -7.23
C GLU A 139 7.03 16.86 -6.28
N VAL A 140 5.87 16.43 -5.76
CA VAL A 140 5.78 15.27 -4.86
C VAL A 140 6.27 14.01 -5.55
N SER A 141 5.84 13.76 -6.79
CA SER A 141 6.29 12.60 -7.57
C SER A 141 7.80 12.60 -7.78
N THR A 142 8.37 13.76 -8.15
CA THR A 142 9.82 13.92 -8.36
C THR A 142 10.60 13.66 -7.08
N PHE A 143 10.13 14.21 -5.95
CA PHE A 143 10.75 14.01 -4.65
C PHE A 143 10.69 12.53 -4.20
N VAL A 144 9.51 11.91 -4.20
CA VAL A 144 9.34 10.54 -3.71
C VAL A 144 10.13 9.52 -4.57
N GLN A 145 10.28 9.79 -5.87
CA GLN A 145 11.12 8.97 -6.77
C GLN A 145 12.61 9.01 -6.43
N GLN A 146 13.09 10.09 -5.80
CA GLN A 146 14.49 10.24 -5.38
C GLN A 146 14.82 9.53 -4.06
N LEU A 147 13.79 9.14 -3.29
CA LEU A 147 14.00 8.47 -2.00
C LEU A 147 14.76 7.15 -2.19
N PRO A 148 15.75 6.82 -1.35
CA PRO A 148 16.43 5.53 -1.44
C PRO A 148 15.49 4.38 -1.04
N ALA A 149 15.75 3.17 -1.54
CA ALA A 149 15.12 1.98 -1.02
C ALA A 149 15.55 1.75 0.44
N LEU A 150 14.60 1.49 1.33
CA LEU A 150 14.88 1.38 2.77
C LEU A 150 15.31 -0.02 3.22
N LYS A 151 14.93 -1.07 2.47
CA LYS A 151 15.29 -2.46 2.79
C LYS A 151 15.62 -3.25 1.53
N GLY A 152 16.91 -3.37 1.21
CA GLY A 152 17.39 -4.18 0.08
C GLY A 152 16.71 -3.87 -1.26
N ASP A 153 16.85 -4.79 -2.20
CA ASP A 153 16.20 -4.70 -3.51
C ASP A 153 14.82 -5.35 -3.51
N ILE A 154 14.01 -5.02 -4.52
CA ILE A 154 12.72 -5.68 -4.73
C ILE A 154 12.96 -7.17 -4.98
N ARG A 155 12.27 -8.01 -4.20
CA ARG A 155 12.25 -9.47 -4.38
C ARG A 155 10.84 -9.94 -4.66
N VAL A 156 10.72 -10.79 -5.68
CA VAL A 156 9.48 -11.39 -6.15
C VAL A 156 9.64 -12.90 -6.15
N LEU A 157 8.71 -13.61 -5.49
CA LEU A 157 8.61 -15.05 -5.56
C LEU A 157 7.82 -15.45 -6.81
N LYS A 158 8.32 -16.44 -7.56
CA LYS A 158 7.66 -16.94 -8.78
C LYS A 158 7.44 -18.44 -8.68
N SER A 159 6.27 -18.87 -9.14
CA SER A 159 5.95 -20.29 -9.35
C SER A 159 6.50 -20.75 -10.70
N PRO A 160 7.19 -21.90 -10.80
CA PRO A 160 7.61 -22.49 -12.07
C PRO A 160 6.45 -23.12 -12.84
N LEU A 161 5.27 -23.32 -12.21
CA LEU A 161 4.09 -23.82 -12.92
C LEU A 161 3.53 -22.80 -13.90
N ILE A 162 3.61 -21.50 -13.58
CA ILE A 162 3.04 -20.47 -14.46
C ILE A 162 4.00 -20.21 -15.62
N PRO A 163 3.59 -20.46 -16.89
CA PRO A 163 4.48 -20.39 -18.03
C PRO A 163 4.82 -18.94 -18.43
N ASP A 164 5.91 -18.79 -19.18
CA ASP A 164 6.48 -17.48 -19.55
C ASP A 164 5.60 -16.61 -20.45
N CYS A 165 4.55 -17.16 -21.06
CA CYS A 165 3.53 -16.36 -21.75
C CYS A 165 2.72 -15.46 -20.79
N PHE A 166 2.86 -15.68 -19.49
CA PHE A 166 2.41 -14.79 -18.43
C PHE A 166 3.60 -14.17 -17.71
N GLY A 167 3.37 -12.99 -17.14
CA GLY A 167 4.23 -12.44 -16.10
C GLY A 167 3.51 -12.55 -14.77
N HIS A 168 4.22 -12.94 -13.72
CA HIS A 168 3.62 -13.11 -12.40
C HIS A 168 4.63 -12.95 -11.28
N GLY A 169 4.09 -12.88 -10.07
CA GLY A 169 4.82 -13.18 -8.86
C GLY A 169 4.11 -12.72 -7.60
N PHE A 170 4.76 -12.96 -6.47
CA PHE A 170 4.34 -12.48 -5.15
C PHE A 170 5.42 -11.58 -4.58
N THR A 171 5.07 -10.35 -4.22
CA THR A 171 6.04 -9.41 -3.67
C THR A 171 6.41 -9.76 -2.24
N THR A 172 7.65 -9.46 -1.89
CA THR A 172 8.09 -9.33 -0.50
C THR A 172 7.94 -7.87 -0.05
N ARG A 173 8.36 -7.55 1.19
CA ARG A 173 8.34 -6.20 1.74
C ARG A 173 9.56 -5.34 1.41
N SER A 174 10.54 -5.86 0.66
CA SER A 174 11.83 -5.20 0.36
C SER A 174 11.78 -4.31 -0.89
N GLY A 175 12.65 -3.30 -0.96
CA GLY A 175 12.84 -2.45 -2.15
C GLY A 175 11.96 -1.20 -2.27
N GLY A 176 11.17 -0.85 -1.26
CA GLY A 176 10.30 0.33 -1.29
C GLY A 176 10.76 1.52 -0.44
N VAL A 177 9.90 2.54 -0.37
CA VAL A 177 10.15 3.86 0.25
C VAL A 177 9.30 4.17 1.49
N SER A 178 8.41 3.26 1.89
CA SER A 178 7.57 3.44 3.08
C SER A 178 8.42 3.43 4.34
N CYS A 179 8.37 4.50 5.13
CA CYS A 179 9.29 4.72 6.26
C CYS A 179 8.76 4.23 7.61
N ILE A 180 7.45 4.09 7.76
CA ILE A 180 6.83 3.64 9.02
C ILE A 180 7.25 2.18 9.28
N PRO A 181 7.76 1.79 10.47
CA PRO A 181 8.37 0.48 10.70
C PRO A 181 7.52 -0.72 10.27
N THR A 182 6.22 -0.69 10.57
CA THR A 182 5.27 -1.76 10.23
C THR A 182 4.83 -1.75 8.76
N LEU A 183 5.09 -0.65 8.03
CA LEU A 183 4.79 -0.46 6.60
C LEU A 183 6.07 -0.51 5.75
N SER A 184 7.24 -0.49 6.37
CA SER A 184 8.52 -0.44 5.68
C SER A 184 8.85 -1.79 5.02
N SER A 185 9.17 -1.87 3.73
CA SER A 185 9.55 -0.79 2.81
C SER A 185 8.67 -0.69 1.57
N LEU A 186 8.30 -1.81 0.94
CA LEU A 186 7.50 -1.89 -0.29
C LEU A 186 6.02 -2.16 0.02
N ASN A 187 5.37 -1.24 0.73
CA ASN A 187 3.92 -1.33 0.95
C ASN A 187 3.18 -0.91 -0.34
N LEU A 188 2.25 -1.76 -0.79
CA LEU A 188 1.54 -1.59 -2.07
C LEU A 188 0.07 -1.18 -1.90
N PHE A 189 -0.35 -0.85 -0.68
CA PHE A 189 -1.72 -0.45 -0.38
C PHE A 189 -1.78 0.77 0.54
N SER A 190 -2.60 1.76 0.16
CA SER A 190 -2.95 2.90 1.00
C SER A 190 -4.46 2.91 1.24
N SER A 191 -4.87 3.42 2.40
CA SER A 191 -6.27 3.70 2.72
C SER A 191 -6.35 4.83 3.73
N CYS A 192 -7.51 5.47 3.85
CA CYS A 192 -7.71 6.55 4.83
C CYS A 192 -7.44 6.13 6.28
N LYS A 193 -7.55 4.83 6.60
CA LYS A 193 -7.32 4.26 7.95
C LYS A 193 -5.86 3.91 8.23
N ARG A 194 -4.99 3.88 7.22
CA ARG A 194 -3.56 3.57 7.37
C ARG A 194 -2.73 4.84 7.28
N ARG A 195 -1.49 4.80 7.76
CA ARG A 195 -0.58 5.96 7.80
C ARG A 195 0.28 6.15 6.56
N ASP A 196 0.31 5.19 5.64
CA ASP A 196 1.16 5.29 4.44
C ASP A 196 0.50 6.17 3.36
N PRO A 197 1.15 7.26 2.93
CA PRO A 197 0.57 8.19 1.97
C PRO A 197 0.36 7.58 0.57
N VAL A 198 -0.60 8.15 -0.16
CA VAL A 198 -0.89 7.73 -1.54
C VAL A 198 0.35 7.90 -2.43
N ALA A 199 1.09 9.00 -2.32
CA ALA A 199 2.28 9.23 -3.15
C ALA A 199 3.37 8.17 -2.93
N VAL A 200 3.61 7.78 -1.67
CA VAL A 200 4.60 6.76 -1.29
C VAL A 200 4.20 5.39 -1.84
N VAL A 201 2.92 5.01 -1.70
CA VAL A 201 2.41 3.73 -2.23
C VAL A 201 2.41 3.72 -3.77
N MET A 202 2.09 4.84 -4.43
CA MET A 202 2.20 4.96 -5.88
C MET A 202 3.64 4.78 -6.37
N GLU A 203 4.62 5.34 -5.65
CA GLU A 203 6.03 5.10 -5.97
C GLU A 203 6.42 3.63 -5.79
N ASN A 204 6.01 2.98 -4.70
CA ASN A 204 6.26 1.55 -4.50
C ASN A 204 5.68 0.70 -5.65
N LYS A 205 4.45 1.01 -6.10
CA LYS A 205 3.85 0.36 -7.27
C LYS A 205 4.63 0.63 -8.55
N ARG A 206 5.12 1.86 -8.76
CA ARG A 206 5.98 2.21 -9.90
C ARG A 206 7.29 1.41 -9.89
N ARG A 207 7.99 1.34 -8.75
CA ARG A 207 9.22 0.55 -8.61
C ARG A 207 8.99 -0.93 -8.90
N LEU A 208 7.92 -1.50 -8.36
CA LEU A 208 7.52 -2.87 -8.66
C LEU A 208 7.27 -3.05 -10.17
N SER A 209 6.53 -2.14 -10.80
CA SER A 209 6.20 -2.22 -12.23
C SER A 209 7.42 -2.21 -13.14
N LEU A 210 8.43 -1.40 -12.80
CA LEU A 210 9.70 -1.33 -13.51
C LEU A 210 10.52 -2.61 -13.28
N HIS A 211 10.62 -3.06 -12.02
CA HIS A 211 11.36 -4.28 -11.68
C HIS A 211 10.77 -5.54 -12.32
N ALA A 212 9.44 -5.68 -12.30
CA ALA A 212 8.75 -6.84 -12.82
C ALA A 212 8.53 -6.80 -14.34
N GLY A 213 8.72 -5.64 -14.99
CA GLY A 213 8.63 -5.50 -16.44
C GLY A 213 7.19 -5.36 -16.96
N PHE A 214 6.28 -4.80 -16.16
CA PHE A 214 4.91 -4.50 -16.58
C PHE A 214 4.60 -2.99 -16.62
N HIS A 215 5.57 -2.11 -16.40
CA HIS A 215 5.38 -0.69 -16.65
C HIS A 215 5.17 -0.44 -18.17
N PRO A 216 4.23 0.43 -18.62
CA PRO A 216 3.29 1.26 -17.86
C PRO A 216 1.86 0.67 -17.77
N LEU A 217 1.71 -0.66 -17.76
CA LEU A 217 0.39 -1.30 -17.79
C LEU A 217 -0.46 -0.89 -16.59
N PRO A 218 -1.78 -0.66 -16.80
CA PRO A 218 -2.72 -0.42 -15.72
C PRO A 218 -2.78 -1.59 -14.73
N LEU A 219 -3.04 -1.25 -13.46
CA LEU A 219 -3.13 -2.22 -12.36
C LEU A 219 -4.58 -2.35 -11.91
N GLN A 220 -5.13 -3.56 -11.99
CA GLN A 220 -6.43 -3.88 -11.43
C GLN A 220 -6.26 -4.61 -10.10
N SER A 221 -6.44 -3.88 -9.00
CA SER A 221 -6.42 -4.48 -7.66
C SER A 221 -7.79 -5.01 -7.27
N VAL A 222 -7.83 -6.19 -6.66
CA VAL A 222 -9.03 -6.76 -6.05
C VAL A 222 -9.57 -5.84 -4.94
N LYS A 223 -10.86 -5.50 -4.99
CA LYS A 223 -11.55 -4.63 -4.02
C LYS A 223 -12.16 -5.45 -2.89
N VAL A 224 -11.29 -6.03 -2.06
CA VAL A 224 -11.60 -7.07 -1.06
C VAL A 224 -12.78 -6.72 -0.12
N ASN A 225 -13.72 -7.66 0.03
CA ASN A 225 -14.76 -7.68 1.07
C ASN A 225 -14.70 -8.93 1.98
N HIS A 226 -13.72 -9.81 1.78
CA HIS A 226 -13.50 -11.08 2.50
C HIS A 226 -14.59 -12.14 2.27
N ALA A 227 -15.29 -12.08 1.13
CA ALA A 227 -16.28 -13.07 0.69
C ALA A 227 -15.70 -13.92 -0.46
N ASN A 228 -16.55 -14.26 -1.46
CA ASN A 228 -16.18 -15.08 -2.61
C ASN A 228 -16.62 -14.48 -3.96
N ASP A 229 -16.95 -13.19 -3.99
CA ASP A 229 -17.42 -12.52 -5.19
C ASP A 229 -16.30 -12.46 -6.24
N VAL A 230 -16.64 -12.80 -7.49
CA VAL A 230 -15.72 -12.78 -8.62
C VAL A 230 -16.20 -11.78 -9.66
N TRP A 231 -15.38 -10.79 -9.96
CA TRP A 231 -15.62 -9.87 -11.07
C TRP A 231 -14.98 -10.39 -12.35
N VAL A 232 -15.77 -10.45 -13.42
CA VAL A 232 -15.27 -10.75 -14.77
C VAL A 232 -14.94 -9.41 -15.44
N PHE A 233 -13.65 -9.16 -15.71
CA PHE A 233 -13.21 -7.90 -16.28
C PHE A 233 -13.90 -7.64 -17.63
N GLY A 234 -14.36 -6.40 -17.83
CA GLY A 234 -15.17 -5.99 -18.98
C GLY A 234 -16.67 -5.99 -18.72
N GLN A 235 -17.14 -6.56 -17.60
CA GLN A 235 -18.48 -6.33 -17.07
C GLN A 235 -18.51 -5.10 -16.15
N ALA A 236 -19.70 -4.62 -15.80
CA ALA A 236 -19.86 -3.53 -14.83
C ALA A 236 -19.13 -3.88 -13.52
N GLU A 237 -18.20 -3.03 -13.10
CA GLU A 237 -17.38 -3.29 -11.93
C GLU A 237 -18.20 -3.07 -10.64
N PRO A 238 -18.29 -4.07 -9.74
CA PRO A 238 -18.94 -3.88 -8.45
C PRO A 238 -18.07 -3.07 -7.48
N ASP A 239 -18.67 -2.58 -6.41
CA ASP A 239 -17.98 -1.80 -5.37
C ASP A 239 -16.88 -2.62 -4.67
N SER A 240 -17.10 -3.94 -4.54
CA SER A 240 -16.18 -4.86 -3.90
C SER A 240 -16.25 -6.26 -4.51
N TYR A 241 -15.14 -6.98 -4.46
CA TYR A 241 -14.97 -8.36 -4.91
C TYR A 241 -13.66 -8.93 -4.37
N ASP A 242 -13.58 -10.24 -4.21
CA ASP A 242 -12.40 -10.94 -3.69
C ASP A 242 -11.62 -11.67 -4.80
N SER A 243 -12.14 -11.68 -6.03
CA SER A 243 -11.44 -12.22 -7.19
C SER A 243 -11.77 -11.46 -8.45
N VAL A 244 -10.81 -11.42 -9.38
CA VAL A 244 -11.01 -10.93 -10.75
C VAL A 244 -10.47 -11.92 -11.76
N VAL A 245 -11.16 -12.08 -12.88
CA VAL A 245 -10.76 -12.94 -14.01
C VAL A 245 -10.84 -12.17 -15.33
N THR A 246 -9.93 -12.46 -16.26
CA THR A 246 -9.91 -11.83 -17.59
C THR A 246 -9.11 -12.65 -18.61
N ASN A 247 -9.45 -12.50 -19.89
CA ASN A 247 -8.60 -12.92 -21.02
C ASN A 247 -7.95 -11.73 -21.75
N GLN A 248 -8.13 -10.49 -21.25
CA GLN A 248 -7.58 -9.30 -21.86
C GLN A 248 -6.09 -9.15 -21.55
N SER A 249 -5.29 -8.85 -22.57
CA SER A 249 -3.90 -8.42 -22.42
C SER A 249 -3.80 -6.94 -22.07
N GLY A 250 -2.60 -6.49 -21.66
CA GLY A 250 -2.36 -5.08 -21.35
C GLY A 250 -2.86 -4.62 -19.98
N LEU A 251 -3.19 -5.54 -19.07
CA LEU A 251 -3.63 -5.27 -17.70
C LEU A 251 -2.91 -6.20 -16.72
N VAL A 252 -2.56 -5.68 -15.55
CA VAL A 252 -2.00 -6.48 -14.45
C VAL A 252 -3.05 -6.66 -13.36
N LEU A 253 -3.43 -7.90 -13.08
CA LEU A 253 -4.27 -8.22 -11.93
C LEU A 253 -3.43 -8.23 -10.65
N MET A 254 -3.95 -7.68 -9.55
CA MET A 254 -3.28 -7.67 -8.25
C MET A 254 -4.22 -8.16 -7.13
N ALA A 255 -3.77 -9.16 -6.38
CA ALA A 255 -4.45 -9.66 -5.18
C ALA A 255 -3.64 -9.30 -3.92
N PRO A 256 -4.22 -8.57 -2.95
CA PRO A 256 -3.52 -8.18 -1.73
C PRO A 256 -3.34 -9.36 -0.76
N GLY A 257 -2.21 -9.37 -0.07
CA GLY A 257 -1.88 -10.33 0.97
C GLY A 257 -1.11 -9.69 2.12
N ALA A 258 -1.43 -10.12 3.34
CA ALA A 258 -0.71 -9.86 4.59
C ALA A 258 -1.32 -10.80 5.63
N ASP A 259 -1.02 -12.08 5.47
CA ASP A 259 -1.63 -13.27 6.10
C ASP A 259 -2.76 -13.93 5.30
N CYS A 260 -3.73 -13.17 4.78
CA CYS A 260 -4.64 -13.71 3.77
C CYS A 260 -3.87 -14.12 2.52
N ILE A 261 -4.37 -15.13 1.80
CA ILE A 261 -3.66 -15.78 0.72
C ILE A 261 -3.95 -15.05 -0.61
N PRO A 262 -2.95 -14.50 -1.30
CA PRO A 262 -3.08 -14.18 -2.72
C PRO A 262 -2.95 -15.45 -3.55
N ILE A 263 -3.94 -15.76 -4.39
CA ILE A 263 -3.95 -16.93 -5.28
C ILE A 263 -3.99 -16.45 -6.73
N LEU A 264 -3.09 -16.97 -7.56
CA LEU A 264 -2.99 -16.65 -8.98
C LEU A 264 -3.41 -17.86 -9.81
N PHE A 265 -4.21 -17.64 -10.85
CA PHE A 265 -4.77 -18.66 -11.73
C PHE A 265 -4.42 -18.33 -13.17
N ALA A 266 -3.99 -19.32 -13.94
CA ALA A 266 -3.72 -19.16 -15.37
C ALA A 266 -4.18 -20.37 -16.18
N ASP A 267 -4.89 -20.14 -17.27
CA ASP A 267 -5.11 -21.13 -18.33
C ASP A 267 -4.24 -20.71 -19.53
N PRO A 268 -3.13 -21.42 -19.83
CA PRO A 268 -2.24 -21.09 -20.95
C PRO A 268 -2.86 -21.36 -22.32
N VAL A 269 -3.87 -22.23 -22.41
CA VAL A 269 -4.55 -22.59 -23.66
C VAL A 269 -5.53 -21.48 -24.05
N LYS A 270 -6.35 -21.04 -23.09
CA LYS A 270 -7.34 -19.96 -23.31
C LYS A 270 -6.76 -18.56 -23.11
N ARG A 271 -5.53 -18.46 -22.59
CA ARG A 271 -4.86 -17.20 -22.18
C ARG A 271 -5.69 -16.40 -21.19
N VAL A 272 -6.32 -17.09 -20.26
CA VAL A 272 -7.15 -16.50 -19.21
C VAL A 272 -6.34 -16.46 -17.93
N ILE A 273 -6.45 -15.35 -17.21
CA ILE A 273 -5.80 -15.14 -15.93
C ILE A 273 -6.84 -14.80 -14.85
N GLY A 274 -6.53 -15.17 -13.62
CA GLY A 274 -7.31 -14.81 -12.45
C GLY A 274 -6.41 -14.47 -11.26
N ALA A 275 -6.88 -13.59 -10.40
CA ALA A 275 -6.24 -13.28 -9.13
C ALA A 275 -7.30 -13.20 -8.04
N ALA A 276 -7.09 -13.90 -6.93
CA ALA A 276 -8.01 -13.96 -5.81
C ALA A 276 -7.31 -13.63 -4.48
N HIS A 277 -8.07 -12.98 -3.59
CA HIS A 277 -7.75 -12.82 -2.18
C HIS A 277 -8.56 -13.84 -1.38
N ALA A 278 -7.88 -14.77 -0.71
CA ALA A 278 -8.50 -15.77 0.14
C ALA A 278 -8.11 -15.56 1.60
N GLY A 279 -8.93 -14.79 2.31
CA GLY A 279 -8.95 -14.79 3.78
C GLY A 279 -9.64 -16.04 4.34
N TRP A 280 -9.72 -16.19 5.67
CA TRP A 280 -10.34 -17.37 6.28
C TRP A 280 -11.83 -17.51 5.93
N LYS A 281 -12.59 -16.40 5.92
CA LYS A 281 -14.01 -16.37 5.50
C LYS A 281 -14.17 -16.72 4.02
N GLY A 282 -13.43 -16.03 3.15
CA GLY A 282 -13.45 -16.30 1.70
C GLY A 282 -13.03 -17.72 1.36
N THR A 283 -12.10 -18.32 2.13
CA THR A 283 -11.71 -19.72 2.00
C THR A 283 -12.88 -20.66 2.30
N ILE A 284 -13.58 -20.48 3.43
CA ILE A 284 -14.78 -21.28 3.76
C ILE A 284 -15.86 -21.10 2.70
N MET A 285 -16.03 -19.88 2.18
CA MET A 285 -16.98 -19.57 1.11
C MET A 285 -16.52 -20.07 -0.27
N GLY A 286 -15.31 -20.62 -0.38
CA GLY A 286 -14.80 -21.24 -1.60
C GLY A 286 -14.36 -20.26 -2.69
N VAL A 287 -13.83 -19.07 -2.34
CA VAL A 287 -13.41 -18.05 -3.33
C VAL A 287 -12.47 -18.61 -4.40
N ALA A 288 -11.53 -19.50 -4.04
CA ALA A 288 -10.62 -20.11 -5.00
C ALA A 288 -11.36 -20.92 -6.08
N MET A 289 -12.38 -21.67 -5.69
CA MET A 289 -13.22 -22.40 -6.64
C MET A 289 -14.22 -21.50 -7.35
N ALA A 290 -14.71 -20.43 -6.72
CA ALA A 290 -15.51 -19.42 -7.39
C ALA A 290 -14.73 -18.78 -8.55
N THR A 291 -13.43 -18.49 -8.36
CA THR A 291 -12.53 -18.01 -9.41
C THR A 291 -12.41 -19.00 -10.56
N VAL A 292 -12.13 -20.28 -10.25
CA VAL A 292 -12.04 -21.36 -11.25
C VAL A 292 -13.35 -21.49 -12.03
N ASN A 293 -14.49 -21.50 -11.33
CA ASN A 293 -15.81 -21.61 -11.95
C ASN A 293 -16.09 -20.42 -12.88
N ALA A 294 -15.69 -19.21 -12.51
CA ALA A 294 -15.80 -18.04 -13.38
C ALA A 294 -14.91 -18.17 -14.63
N MET A 295 -13.70 -18.70 -14.51
CA MET A 295 -12.82 -18.98 -15.66
C MET A 295 -13.44 -19.99 -16.62
N VAL A 296 -14.01 -21.07 -16.09
CA VAL A 296 -14.70 -22.10 -16.89
C VAL A 296 -15.95 -21.52 -17.56
N ALA A 297 -16.84 -20.89 -16.80
CA ALA A 297 -18.14 -20.46 -17.28
C ALA A 297 -18.09 -19.28 -18.27
N ASN A 298 -17.09 -18.38 -18.14
CA ASN A 298 -17.03 -17.16 -18.97
C ASN A 298 -16.00 -17.24 -20.09
N PHE A 299 -15.05 -18.17 -20.04
CA PHE A 299 -13.95 -18.26 -21.02
C PHE A 299 -13.71 -19.67 -21.54
N ASP A 300 -14.58 -20.63 -21.20
CA ASP A 300 -14.49 -22.04 -21.58
C ASP A 300 -13.13 -22.67 -21.21
N CYS A 301 -12.55 -22.26 -20.06
CA CYS A 301 -11.35 -22.90 -19.53
C CYS A 301 -11.64 -24.36 -19.17
N HIS A 302 -10.66 -25.23 -19.32
CA HIS A 302 -10.75 -26.61 -18.83
C HIS A 302 -10.00 -26.73 -17.50
N LEU A 303 -10.58 -27.44 -16.52
CA LEU A 303 -9.95 -27.67 -15.22
C LEU A 303 -8.54 -28.28 -15.35
N SER A 304 -8.36 -29.17 -16.33
CA SER A 304 -7.07 -29.80 -16.65
C SER A 304 -6.02 -28.84 -17.22
N ASN A 305 -6.38 -27.61 -17.58
CA ASN A 305 -5.46 -26.60 -18.10
C ASN A 305 -5.17 -25.50 -17.08
N ILE A 306 -5.99 -25.36 -16.04
CA ILE A 306 -5.85 -24.29 -15.05
C ILE A 306 -4.70 -24.62 -14.12
N LEU A 307 -3.76 -23.68 -14.05
CA LEU A 307 -2.58 -23.70 -13.18
C LEU A 307 -2.80 -22.70 -12.05
N VAL A 308 -2.46 -23.11 -10.83
CA VAL A 308 -2.71 -22.34 -9.62
C VAL A 308 -1.41 -22.16 -8.84
N ALA A 309 -1.09 -20.91 -8.50
CA ALA A 309 -0.01 -20.59 -7.59
C ALA A 309 -0.60 -19.95 -6.33
N VAL A 310 -0.33 -20.57 -5.17
CA VAL A 310 -0.74 -20.10 -3.86
C VAL A 310 0.41 -19.31 -3.24
N GLY A 311 0.20 -18.02 -3.00
CA GLY A 311 1.26 -17.12 -2.53
C GLY A 311 1.55 -17.19 -1.03
N PRO A 312 2.45 -16.32 -0.53
CA PRO A 312 2.75 -16.18 0.89
C PRO A 312 1.52 -15.82 1.71
N ALA A 313 1.31 -16.53 2.81
CA ALA A 313 0.16 -16.38 3.69
C ALA A 313 0.54 -16.80 5.11
N VAL A 314 -0.34 -16.58 6.08
CA VAL A 314 -0.09 -17.08 7.43
C VAL A 314 -0.20 -18.61 7.44
N GLY A 315 0.76 -19.26 8.10
CA GLY A 315 0.76 -20.70 8.27
C GLY A 315 0.01 -21.16 9.50
N VAL A 316 -0.33 -22.45 9.53
CA VAL A 316 -0.90 -23.13 10.71
C VAL A 316 -0.05 -22.96 11.98
N CYS A 317 1.25 -22.70 11.84
CA CYS A 317 2.15 -22.39 12.96
C CYS A 317 1.83 -21.08 13.69
N CYS A 318 1.08 -20.16 13.08
CA CYS A 318 0.80 -18.83 13.64
C CYS A 318 -0.68 -18.45 13.61
N PHE A 319 -1.48 -19.05 12.73
CA PHE A 319 -2.88 -18.67 12.56
C PHE A 319 -3.78 -19.44 13.51
N THR A 320 -4.48 -18.70 14.37
CA THR A 320 -5.49 -19.25 15.29
C THR A 320 -6.81 -18.51 15.11
N LEU A 321 -7.91 -19.22 15.33
CA LEU A 321 -9.27 -18.67 15.35
C LEU A 321 -9.97 -19.04 16.66
N LEU A 322 -11.11 -18.42 16.94
CA LEU A 322 -12.00 -18.93 17.97
C LEU A 322 -12.49 -20.33 17.57
N ARG A 323 -12.64 -21.23 18.54
CA ARG A 323 -12.96 -22.65 18.28
C ARG A 323 -14.16 -22.80 17.34
N GLU A 324 -15.25 -22.08 17.57
CA GLU A 324 -16.46 -22.13 16.75
C GLU A 324 -16.22 -21.76 15.28
N GLN A 325 -15.27 -20.87 15.00
CA GLN A 325 -14.88 -20.47 13.64
C GLN A 325 -13.94 -21.50 13.01
N ALA A 326 -13.03 -22.08 13.81
CA ALA A 326 -12.10 -23.09 13.34
C ALA A 326 -12.82 -24.38 12.91
N LEU A 327 -13.89 -24.78 13.62
CA LEU A 327 -14.63 -26.03 13.33
C LEU A 327 -15.22 -26.08 11.92
N ASP A 328 -15.48 -24.95 11.26
CA ASP A 328 -15.95 -24.94 9.87
C ASP A 328 -14.91 -25.52 8.89
N PHE A 329 -13.62 -25.41 9.21
CA PHE A 329 -12.54 -25.98 8.40
C PHE A 329 -12.47 -27.51 8.47
N LEU A 330 -12.99 -28.14 9.54
CA LEU A 330 -13.08 -29.60 9.63
C LEU A 330 -14.00 -30.20 8.57
N ARG A 331 -14.97 -29.42 8.08
CA ARG A 331 -15.86 -29.84 6.98
C ARG A 331 -15.13 -29.88 5.63
N ILE A 332 -14.01 -29.16 5.51
CA ILE A 332 -13.14 -29.18 4.33
C ILE A 332 -12.19 -30.37 4.45
N HIS A 333 -11.43 -30.44 5.55
CA HIS A 333 -10.52 -31.54 5.85
C HIS A 333 -10.15 -31.56 7.34
N PRO A 334 -10.07 -32.74 8.01
CA PRO A 334 -9.69 -32.83 9.42
C PRO A 334 -8.35 -32.15 9.74
N ASP A 335 -7.33 -32.37 8.91
CA ASP A 335 -5.98 -31.81 9.12
C ASP A 335 -5.91 -30.28 8.97
N CYS A 336 -6.98 -29.61 8.52
CA CYS A 336 -7.03 -28.15 8.52
C CYS A 336 -7.06 -27.58 9.94
N VAL A 337 -7.43 -28.38 10.95
CA VAL A 337 -7.45 -27.98 12.36
C VAL A 337 -6.77 -29.07 13.19
N PRO A 338 -5.44 -29.01 13.39
CA PRO A 338 -4.70 -30.07 14.07
C PRO A 338 -5.03 -30.21 15.57
N ASP A 339 -5.57 -29.17 16.21
CA ASP A 339 -5.88 -29.09 17.64
C ASP A 339 -7.33 -28.62 17.91
N PRO A 340 -8.36 -29.32 17.40
CA PRO A 340 -9.75 -28.84 17.39
C PRO A 340 -10.38 -28.70 18.79
N GLU A 341 -9.76 -29.32 19.81
CA GLU A 341 -10.19 -29.22 21.19
C GLU A 341 -9.71 -27.94 21.90
N SER A 342 -8.73 -27.24 21.32
CA SER A 342 -8.24 -25.96 21.84
C SER A 342 -9.34 -24.90 21.87
N PRO A 343 -9.38 -23.99 22.87
CA PRO A 343 -10.26 -22.82 22.82
C PRO A 343 -9.89 -21.85 21.69
N LYS A 344 -8.63 -21.91 21.23
CA LYS A 344 -8.12 -21.16 20.07
C LYS A 344 -7.32 -22.11 19.16
N PRO A 345 -7.99 -22.96 18.37
CA PRO A 345 -7.31 -23.90 17.49
C PRO A 345 -6.49 -23.19 16.43
N HIS A 346 -5.41 -23.84 16.03
CA HIS A 346 -4.65 -23.49 14.84
C HIS A 346 -5.42 -23.90 13.59
N VAL A 347 -5.32 -23.10 12.54
CA VAL A 347 -6.04 -23.34 11.28
C VAL A 347 -5.08 -23.28 10.10
N ASP A 348 -5.05 -24.32 9.28
CA ASP A 348 -4.31 -24.35 8.02
C ASP A 348 -5.19 -23.89 6.84
N ILE A 349 -5.25 -22.58 6.65
CA ILE A 349 -5.98 -21.98 5.52
C ILE A 349 -5.36 -22.31 4.16
N ARG A 350 -4.07 -22.67 4.11
CA ARG A 350 -3.38 -23.03 2.86
C ARG A 350 -3.79 -24.44 2.44
N LEU A 351 -3.78 -25.38 3.39
CA LEU A 351 -4.30 -26.73 3.17
C LEU A 351 -5.78 -26.70 2.76
N ALA A 352 -6.60 -25.87 3.43
CA ALA A 352 -8.01 -25.74 3.08
C ALA A 352 -8.22 -25.33 1.62
N ASN A 353 -7.49 -24.32 1.12
CA ASN A 353 -7.57 -23.92 -0.28
C ASN A 353 -7.08 -25.03 -1.22
N ARG A 354 -5.99 -25.74 -0.89
CA ARG A 354 -5.51 -26.88 -1.68
C ARG A 354 -6.59 -27.95 -1.81
N VAL A 355 -7.20 -28.36 -0.71
CA VAL A 355 -8.24 -29.41 -0.69
C VAL A 355 -9.47 -28.97 -1.50
N LEU A 356 -9.92 -27.72 -1.34
CA LEU A 356 -11.05 -27.19 -2.10
C LEU A 356 -10.78 -27.20 -3.61
N LEU A 357 -9.58 -26.79 -4.04
CA LEU A 357 -9.17 -26.80 -5.45
C LEU A 357 -9.13 -28.22 -6.02
N GLN A 358 -8.55 -29.18 -5.28
CA GLN A 358 -8.47 -30.57 -5.70
C GLN A 358 -9.85 -31.23 -5.78
N ASN A 359 -10.69 -31.03 -4.78
CA ASN A 359 -12.08 -31.52 -4.77
C ASN A 359 -12.91 -30.89 -5.90
N GLY A 360 -12.57 -29.65 -6.29
CA GLY A 360 -13.14 -28.96 -7.44
C GLY A 360 -12.59 -29.39 -8.80
N GLY A 361 -11.64 -30.34 -8.84
CA GLY A 361 -11.13 -30.95 -10.06
C GLY A 361 -9.86 -30.32 -10.64
N ILE A 362 -9.22 -29.37 -9.95
CA ILE A 362 -7.87 -28.92 -10.30
C ILE A 362 -6.88 -30.05 -10.00
N LEU A 363 -6.02 -30.36 -10.96
CA LEU A 363 -5.03 -31.42 -10.81
C LEU A 363 -4.03 -31.11 -9.68
N PRO A 364 -3.70 -32.06 -8.80
CA PRO A 364 -2.73 -31.86 -7.72
C PRO A 364 -1.39 -31.27 -8.16
N GLU A 365 -0.89 -31.69 -9.33
CA GLU A 365 0.34 -31.24 -9.98
C GLU A 365 0.23 -29.82 -10.57
N HIS A 366 -0.98 -29.28 -10.71
CA HIS A 366 -1.24 -27.93 -11.18
C HIS A 366 -1.40 -26.91 -10.05
N ILE A 367 -1.19 -27.33 -8.78
CA ILE A 367 -1.26 -26.46 -7.61
C ILE A 367 0.12 -26.35 -6.97
N HIS A 368 0.74 -25.18 -7.11
CA HIS A 368 2.00 -24.87 -6.42
C HIS A 368 1.73 -24.08 -5.14
N ASP A 369 2.05 -24.70 -4.00
CA ASP A 369 1.89 -24.16 -2.65
C ASP A 369 3.04 -24.65 -1.73
N ASN A 370 2.87 -24.57 -0.41
CA ASN A 370 3.87 -25.01 0.56
C ASN A 370 4.03 -26.54 0.72
N SER A 371 3.20 -27.36 0.07
CA SER A 371 3.31 -28.82 0.10
C SER A 371 4.32 -29.37 -0.91
N VAL A 372 4.67 -28.57 -1.93
CA VAL A 372 5.65 -28.91 -2.98
C VAL A 372 7.06 -28.62 -2.47
N LYS A 373 7.79 -29.66 -2.06
CA LYS A 373 9.10 -29.53 -1.36
C LYS A 373 10.33 -29.58 -2.28
N ASP A 374 10.16 -30.07 -3.50
CA ASP A 374 11.20 -30.21 -4.52
C ASP A 374 11.45 -28.91 -5.31
N GLN A 375 10.65 -27.86 -5.05
CA GLN A 375 10.70 -26.57 -5.74
C GLN A 375 10.90 -25.41 -4.75
N LEU A 376 11.16 -24.21 -5.28
CA LEU A 376 11.27 -23.00 -4.47
C LEU A 376 9.93 -22.70 -3.79
N CYS A 377 9.94 -22.60 -2.45
CA CYS A 377 8.73 -22.31 -1.68
C CYS A 377 8.13 -20.94 -2.04
N VAL A 378 6.93 -20.94 -2.63
CA VAL A 378 6.18 -19.72 -2.99
C VAL A 378 5.14 -19.32 -1.93
N SER A 379 4.90 -20.16 -0.93
CA SER A 379 3.92 -19.93 0.15
C SER A 379 4.53 -19.99 1.57
N PRO A 380 5.60 -19.23 1.87
CA PRO A 380 6.14 -19.15 3.23
C PRO A 380 5.14 -18.52 4.21
N CYS A 381 5.31 -18.80 5.51
CA CYS A 381 4.48 -18.18 6.55
C CYS A 381 4.83 -16.70 6.71
N THR A 382 3.92 -15.80 6.35
CA THR A 382 4.13 -14.34 6.42
C THR A 382 4.45 -13.84 7.84
N SER A 383 3.87 -14.48 8.86
CA SER A 383 4.11 -14.14 10.26
C SER A 383 5.51 -14.56 10.73
N CYS A 384 5.97 -15.76 10.36
CA CYS A 384 7.30 -16.29 10.75
C CYS A 384 8.48 -15.60 10.06
N HIS A 385 8.25 -14.93 8.93
CA HIS A 385 9.31 -14.31 8.11
C HIS A 385 9.18 -12.77 8.09
N PRO A 386 9.45 -12.08 9.22
CA PRO A 386 9.24 -10.63 9.36
C PRO A 386 10.12 -9.77 8.46
N ASP A 387 11.29 -10.27 8.06
CA ASP A 387 12.20 -9.54 7.16
C ASP A 387 11.69 -9.55 5.71
N ASP A 388 10.92 -10.58 5.33
CA ASP A 388 10.45 -10.77 3.96
C ASP A 388 8.99 -10.34 3.76
N PHE A 389 8.12 -10.39 4.79
CA PHE A 389 6.67 -10.16 4.60
C PHE A 389 6.04 -9.29 5.68
N PHE A 390 4.98 -8.57 5.28
CA PHE A 390 4.05 -7.97 6.24
C PHE A 390 3.07 -9.02 6.75
N SER A 391 2.61 -8.85 8.00
CA SER A 391 1.67 -9.77 8.65
C SER A 391 0.77 -8.98 9.60
N HIS A 392 -0.54 -9.06 9.40
CA HIS A 392 -1.54 -8.52 10.33
C HIS A 392 -1.55 -9.26 11.68
N VAL A 393 -1.41 -10.58 11.67
CA VAL A 393 -1.32 -11.46 12.85
C VAL A 393 -0.15 -11.06 13.74
N ARG A 394 0.99 -10.69 13.13
CA ARG A 394 2.17 -10.22 13.88
C ARG A 394 2.12 -8.73 14.23
N ASP A 395 1.80 -7.88 13.24
CA ASP A 395 2.01 -6.42 13.32
C ASP A 395 0.73 -5.65 13.72
N GLY A 396 -0.41 -6.33 13.86
CA GLY A 396 -1.69 -5.73 14.26
C GLY A 396 -2.32 -4.86 13.16
N LEU A 397 -3.06 -3.83 13.56
CA LEU A 397 -3.91 -3.03 12.64
C LEU A 397 -3.13 -2.15 11.65
N ASN A 398 -1.88 -1.80 11.96
CA ASN A 398 -1.08 -0.90 11.14
C ASN A 398 -0.01 -1.66 10.35
N PHE A 399 -0.41 -2.57 9.46
CA PHE A 399 0.48 -3.44 8.68
C PHE A 399 0.59 -2.97 7.22
N GLY A 400 1.73 -3.25 6.58
CA GLY A 400 1.90 -3.09 5.13
C GLY A 400 1.22 -4.22 4.35
N THR A 401 1.06 -4.07 3.04
CA THR A 401 0.44 -5.09 2.19
C THR A 401 1.37 -5.47 1.05
N GLN A 402 1.67 -6.77 0.94
CA GLN A 402 2.26 -7.37 -0.26
C GLN A 402 1.17 -7.74 -1.27
N MET A 403 1.55 -8.02 -2.52
CA MET A 403 0.62 -8.35 -3.60
C MET A 403 1.08 -9.60 -4.35
N GLY A 404 0.13 -10.48 -4.68
CA GLY A 404 0.26 -11.36 -5.83
C GLY A 404 -0.14 -10.59 -7.08
N PHE A 405 0.60 -10.75 -8.18
CA PHE A 405 0.30 -10.10 -9.45
C PHE A 405 0.46 -11.05 -10.63
N LEU A 406 -0.35 -10.85 -11.67
CA LEU A 406 -0.38 -11.69 -12.88
C LEU A 406 -0.86 -10.87 -14.08
N TRP A 407 -0.21 -11.03 -15.24
CA TRP A 407 -0.65 -10.46 -16.50
C TRP A 407 -0.31 -11.37 -17.69
N VAL A 408 -1.05 -11.19 -18.78
CA VAL A 408 -0.72 -11.82 -20.07
C VAL A 408 0.37 -10.99 -20.75
N LYS A 409 1.54 -11.59 -21.03
CA LYS A 409 2.58 -10.89 -21.80
C LYS A 409 2.12 -10.74 -23.25
N GLY A 410 2.32 -9.55 -23.82
CA GLY A 410 2.10 -9.31 -25.24
C GLY A 410 3.00 -10.24 -26.07
N THR A 411 2.50 -10.67 -27.23
CA THR A 411 3.41 -11.22 -28.26
C THR A 411 4.29 -10.09 -28.75
N ALA A 412 5.51 -10.38 -29.22
CA ALA A 412 6.46 -9.36 -29.70
C ALA A 412 5.88 -8.44 -30.80
N GLU A 413 4.77 -8.83 -31.44
CA GLU A 413 4.05 -8.07 -32.46
C GLU A 413 3.07 -7.00 -31.91
N GLN A 414 2.67 -7.06 -30.63
CA GLN A 414 1.70 -6.11 -30.05
C GLN A 414 2.34 -4.86 -29.42
N ALA A 415 3.68 -4.80 -29.33
CA ALA A 415 4.40 -3.66 -28.73
C ALA A 415 4.43 -2.40 -29.63
N THR A 416 3.84 -2.44 -30.82
CA THR A 416 3.92 -1.36 -31.82
C THR A 416 2.58 -0.65 -32.10
N ALA A 417 1.48 -1.03 -31.46
CA ALA A 417 0.21 -0.31 -31.63
C ALA A 417 0.13 0.89 -30.66
N PRO A 418 0.05 2.14 -31.15
CA PRO A 418 -0.11 3.29 -30.27
C PRO A 418 -1.49 3.24 -29.59
N VAL A 419 -1.49 3.48 -28.28
CA VAL A 419 -2.71 3.60 -27.46
C VAL A 419 -3.50 4.81 -27.97
N GLY A 420 -4.61 4.54 -28.66
CA GLY A 420 -5.55 5.57 -29.09
C GLY A 420 -6.26 6.18 -27.89
N GLN A 421 -6.24 7.50 -27.80
CA GLN A 421 -7.07 8.29 -26.91
C GLN A 421 -8.54 8.14 -27.32
N THR A 422 -9.39 7.67 -26.40
CA THR A 422 -10.82 8.01 -26.35
C THR A 422 -11.26 8.09 -24.90
#